data_AF-A0BGB1-F1
#
_entry.id   AF-A0BGB1-F1
#
_cell.length_a   1.000
_cell.length_b   1.000
_cell.length_c   1.000
_cell.angle_alpha   90.00
_cell.angle_beta   90.00
_cell.angle_gamma   90.00
#
_symmetry.space_group_name_H-M   'P 1'
#
loop_
_entity.id
_entity.type
_entity.pdbx_description
1 polymer ?
#
loop_
_entity_poly.entity_id
_entity_poly.type
_entity_poly.pdbx_seq_one_letter_code
_entity_poly.pdbx_strand_id
1 'polypeptide(L)'
;MFFQTKEKTSRSVSPANRSDLVTIIPRSQSPTITKEQLQVQICIIKNTKFYNRFYRQEQRYQLLQDQINAEIKALSNKKKITENSYAIIANQLQQRISDSLSRFKSERLDFAQIGAAFTDLKIFQEIIFDSNCELINSDQPLNLRGKQEMLMHEMLWNLVSQDGEHEQVETQMVLCVFRILMDPVKLTVEETAQLVLDFLNYEVTNYNQKFDQAKRLVIQFRALTQNQIFSAYPDKKKEIEDVKEKHAPSINQKSQILAYQNRQKYMDKQLSTQSQSCIDVLLKKKQEFNREIQKQQLQKQEEKMKECTFQPKINQNYSQNSTIDVVSRLYTQESIHQKRLYQEENVRKTQEQKELVELNQCTFTPLINDGIPISTTNASTPKDYDKMVDRMRKANNRAREQKEKLNHVSTGEQLEKLRNSPFNPPQMVNRPKLKKKPIVIMDVNICPGKQGRLALYEDQDPQDVVKNFSKLFNLNTEMSDILLNVLEQERQKMMKKQCS
;
A
#
# COMPACT_ATOMS: atom_id res chain seq x y z
N MET A 1 58.90 9.68 40.87
CA MET A 1 58.26 10.23 42.08
C MET A 1 56.96 9.46 42.26
N PHE A 2 57.00 8.41 43.09
CA PHE A 2 56.39 8.35 44.43
C PHE A 2 54.85 8.50 44.38
N PHE A 3 53.99 7.60 44.88
CA PHE A 3 54.11 6.37 45.68
C PHE A 3 52.77 5.60 45.62
N GLN A 4 52.86 4.26 45.56
CA GLN A 4 52.13 3.25 46.35
C GLN A 4 50.58 3.20 46.48
N THR A 5 50.10 2.06 45.95
CA THR A 5 49.11 1.11 46.47
C THR A 5 49.05 0.89 48.00
N LYS A 6 47.83 0.71 48.57
CA LYS A 6 47.47 -0.22 49.67
C LYS A 6 45.98 -0.58 49.53
N GLU A 7 45.60 -1.82 49.21
CA GLU A 7 45.49 -3.04 50.05
C GLU A 7 44.47 -2.99 51.20
N LYS A 8 43.52 -3.96 51.12
CA LYS A 8 42.90 -4.75 52.20
C LYS A 8 41.96 -3.98 53.17
N THR A 9 40.83 -4.51 53.64
CA THR A 9 40.54 -5.84 54.19
C THR A 9 39.02 -6.08 54.24
N SER A 10 38.64 -7.31 53.92
CA SER A 10 37.44 -7.98 54.38
C SER A 10 37.33 -8.01 55.92
N ARG A 11 36.16 -7.67 56.48
CA ARG A 11 35.72 -8.18 57.79
C ARG A 11 34.24 -8.56 57.74
N SER A 12 34.03 -9.84 58.00
CA SER A 12 32.80 -10.51 58.40
C SER A 12 32.20 -9.90 59.68
N VAL A 13 30.89 -9.68 59.70
CA VAL A 13 30.11 -9.58 60.95
C VAL A 13 28.81 -10.36 60.78
N SER A 14 28.68 -11.40 61.60
CA SER A 14 27.49 -12.22 61.85
C SER A 14 26.42 -11.45 62.64
N PRO A 15 25.17 -11.95 62.71
CA PRO A 15 24.00 -11.16 63.07
C PRO A 15 23.77 -11.10 64.59
N ALA A 16 23.33 -9.93 65.07
CA ALA A 16 22.77 -9.80 66.42
C ALA A 16 21.62 -8.78 66.43
N ASN A 17 20.41 -9.32 66.58
CA ASN A 17 19.29 -8.86 67.40
C ASN A 17 19.09 -7.38 67.75
N ARG A 18 17.85 -6.94 67.48
CA ARG A 18 16.94 -6.11 68.29
C ARG A 18 17.48 -4.80 68.88
N SER A 19 16.85 -3.69 68.50
CA SER A 19 15.88 -3.00 69.38
C SER A 19 15.37 -1.72 68.74
N ASP A 20 14.06 -1.50 68.87
CA ASP A 20 13.35 -0.30 68.49
C ASP A 20 13.92 0.93 69.20
N LEU A 21 14.41 1.90 68.44
CA LEU A 21 14.70 3.25 68.92
C LEU A 21 14.13 4.27 67.94
N VAL A 22 12.93 4.74 68.30
CA VAL A 22 12.25 5.90 67.72
C VAL A 22 13.18 7.10 67.85
N THR A 23 13.80 7.50 66.74
CA THR A 23 14.59 8.73 66.67
C THR A 23 13.67 9.86 66.21
N ILE A 24 13.38 10.77 67.13
CA ILE A 24 12.63 12.00 66.88
C ILE A 24 13.52 12.91 66.01
N ILE A 25 13.14 13.09 64.74
CA ILE A 25 13.78 14.04 63.83
C ILE A 25 13.32 15.46 64.21
N PRO A 26 14.24 16.41 64.47
CA PRO A 26 13.86 17.79 64.73
C PRO A 26 13.25 18.41 63.47
N ARG A 27 12.07 19.04 63.61
CA ARG A 27 11.43 19.87 62.58
C ARG A 27 12.40 20.98 62.14
N SER A 28 13.06 20.78 61.00
CA SER A 28 13.79 21.86 60.34
C SER A 28 12.77 22.86 59.82
N GLN A 29 12.94 24.13 60.20
CA GLN A 29 12.15 25.25 59.70
C GLN A 29 12.21 25.26 58.17
N SER A 30 11.06 25.16 57.53
CA SER A 30 10.95 25.19 56.07
C SER A 30 11.38 26.57 55.56
N PRO A 31 12.30 26.65 54.60
CA PRO A 31 12.72 27.92 54.02
C PRO A 31 11.50 28.61 53.41
N THR A 32 11.25 29.84 53.84
CA THR A 32 10.15 30.66 53.36
C THR A 32 10.47 31.09 51.93
N ILE A 33 9.95 30.36 50.94
CA ILE A 33 10.11 30.68 49.53
C ILE A 33 9.46 32.05 49.29
N THR A 34 10.25 33.02 48.84
CA THR A 34 9.75 34.37 48.55
C THR A 34 8.82 34.33 47.34
N LYS A 35 7.83 35.23 47.29
CA LYS A 35 6.84 35.30 46.18
C LYS A 35 7.51 35.35 44.80
N GLU A 36 8.68 35.98 44.70
CA GLU A 36 9.47 36.06 43.46
C GLU A 36 10.06 34.71 43.05
N GLN A 37 10.57 33.90 43.98
CA GLN A 37 11.05 32.55 43.69
C GLN A 37 9.92 31.62 43.23
N LEU A 38 8.72 31.80 43.80
CA LEU A 38 7.51 31.10 43.39
C LEU A 38 7.08 31.50 41.96
N GLN A 39 7.21 32.78 41.60
CA GLN A 39 6.86 33.27 40.27
C GLN A 39 7.84 32.81 39.19
N VAL A 40 9.14 32.70 39.51
CA VAL A 40 10.16 32.11 38.63
C VAL A 40 9.94 30.61 38.46
N GLN A 41 9.66 29.86 39.53
CA GLN A 41 9.31 28.44 39.43
C GLN A 41 8.04 28.21 38.60
N ILE A 42 7.01 29.03 38.76
CA ILE A 42 5.79 28.95 37.95
C ILE A 42 6.08 29.27 36.47
N CYS A 43 6.96 30.21 36.16
CA CYS A 43 7.40 30.48 34.78
C CYS A 43 8.17 29.30 34.18
N ILE A 44 9.10 28.69 34.92
CA ILE A 44 9.87 27.51 34.45
C ILE A 44 8.94 26.30 34.23
N ILE A 45 7.95 26.09 35.10
CA ILE A 45 6.94 25.01 34.96
C ILE A 45 5.99 25.28 33.78
N LYS A 46 5.64 26.53 33.50
CA LYS A 46 4.81 26.88 32.33
C LYS A 46 5.59 26.74 31.01
N ASN A 47 6.88 27.10 30.99
CA ASN A 47 7.72 26.97 29.79
C ASN A 47 8.04 25.51 29.45
N THR A 48 8.28 24.67 30.46
CA THR A 48 8.49 23.22 30.28
C THR A 48 7.23 22.51 29.77
N LYS A 49 6.02 22.95 30.15
CA LYS A 49 4.78 22.40 29.58
C LYS A 49 4.60 22.75 28.09
N PHE A 50 5.02 23.94 27.67
CA PHE A 50 5.00 24.33 26.26
C PHE A 50 6.01 23.53 25.44
N TYR A 51 7.23 23.37 25.95
CA TYR A 51 8.27 22.57 25.31
C TYR A 51 7.87 21.08 25.18
N ASN A 52 7.27 20.51 26.22
CA ASN A 52 6.74 19.15 26.19
C ASN A 52 5.54 18.99 25.23
N ARG A 53 4.75 20.05 25.02
CA ARG A 53 3.65 20.03 24.03
C ARG A 53 4.20 20.03 22.61
N PHE A 54 5.19 20.87 22.33
CA PHE A 54 5.88 20.92 21.04
C PHE A 54 6.56 19.58 20.72
N TYR A 55 7.32 19.01 21.67
CA TYR A 55 7.99 17.73 21.49
C TYR A 55 7.00 16.57 21.27
N ARG A 56 5.86 16.55 21.98
CA ARG A 56 4.79 15.58 21.74
C ARG A 56 4.11 15.75 20.38
N GLN A 57 4.04 16.99 19.89
CA GLN A 57 3.50 17.28 18.57
C GLN A 57 4.46 16.81 17.47
N GLU A 58 5.75 17.06 17.63
CA GLU A 58 6.81 16.59 16.73
C GLU A 58 6.89 15.05 16.70
N GLN A 59 6.80 14.38 17.85
CA GLN A 59 6.69 12.92 17.92
C GLN A 59 5.45 12.36 17.21
N ARG A 60 4.31 13.08 17.28
CA ARG A 60 3.09 12.70 16.54
C ARG A 60 3.29 12.86 15.04
N TYR A 61 3.94 13.94 14.59
CA TYR A 61 4.29 14.12 13.18
C TYR A 61 5.21 13.01 12.70
N GLN A 62 6.21 12.64 13.50
CA GLN A 62 7.15 11.59 13.13
C GLN A 62 6.48 10.21 13.03
N LEU A 63 5.61 9.87 13.99
CA LEU A 63 4.79 8.66 13.94
C LEU A 63 3.82 8.64 12.75
N LEU A 64 3.22 9.79 12.42
CA LEU A 64 2.34 9.93 11.25
C LEU A 64 3.14 9.76 9.95
N GLN A 65 4.32 10.36 9.86
CA GLN A 65 5.23 10.20 8.74
C GLN A 65 5.65 8.73 8.58
N ASP A 66 5.96 8.05 9.68
CA ASP A 66 6.34 6.63 9.69
C ASP A 66 5.18 5.71 9.31
N GLN A 67 3.94 6.04 9.73
CA GLN A 67 2.73 5.34 9.31
C GLN A 67 2.47 5.52 7.82
N ILE A 68 2.57 6.75 7.30
CA ILE A 68 2.45 7.07 5.88
C ILE A 68 3.52 6.29 5.09
N ASN A 69 4.77 6.29 5.55
CA ASN A 69 5.85 5.57 4.90
C ASN A 69 5.64 4.05 4.93
N ALA A 70 5.14 3.49 6.04
CA ALA A 70 4.82 2.07 6.15
C ALA A 70 3.64 1.68 5.25
N GLU A 71 2.65 2.55 5.10
CA GLU A 71 1.50 2.35 4.23
C GLU A 71 1.89 2.47 2.75
N ILE A 72 2.71 3.45 2.38
CA ILE A 72 3.34 3.56 1.04
C ILE A 72 4.12 2.29 0.73
N LYS A 73 4.92 1.78 1.67
CA LYS A 73 5.68 0.55 1.52
C LYS A 73 4.77 -0.68 1.37
N ALA A 74 3.68 -0.75 2.13
CA ALA A 74 2.68 -1.81 2.01
C ALA A 74 1.91 -1.76 0.68
N LEU A 75 1.61 -0.56 0.17
CA LEU A 75 0.90 -0.33 -1.09
C LEU A 75 1.81 -0.56 -2.32
N SER A 76 3.08 -0.14 -2.25
CA SER A 76 4.12 -0.44 -3.24
C SER A 76 4.36 -1.95 -3.37
N ASN A 77 4.35 -2.67 -2.26
CA ASN A 77 4.45 -4.13 -2.26
C ASN A 77 3.20 -4.83 -2.85
N LYS A 78 2.01 -4.21 -2.81
CA LYS A 78 0.77 -4.76 -3.38
C LYS A 78 0.63 -4.55 -4.90
N LYS A 79 1.31 -3.57 -5.49
CA LYS A 79 1.27 -3.30 -6.94
C LYS A 79 2.67 -2.92 -7.40
N LYS A 80 3.32 -3.83 -8.15
CA LYS A 80 4.69 -3.80 -8.70
C LYS A 80 5.12 -2.46 -9.35
N ILE A 81 5.28 -1.42 -8.55
CA ILE A 81 5.98 -0.18 -8.87
C ILE A 81 6.96 -0.01 -7.70
N THR A 82 8.25 -0.08 -8.01
CA THR A 82 9.32 0.17 -7.03
C THR A 82 9.17 1.58 -6.47
N GLU A 83 9.45 1.77 -5.18
CA GLU A 83 9.35 3.07 -4.48
C GLU A 83 9.99 4.21 -5.29
N ASN A 84 11.17 3.97 -5.88
CA ASN A 84 11.86 4.93 -6.75
C ASN A 84 11.05 5.34 -7.99
N SER A 85 10.35 4.39 -8.62
CA SER A 85 9.54 4.67 -9.81
C SER A 85 8.30 5.46 -9.45
N TYR A 86 7.70 5.18 -8.29
CA TYR A 86 6.59 5.97 -7.78
C TYR A 86 7.03 7.40 -7.47
N ALA A 87 8.17 7.59 -6.78
CA ALA A 87 8.70 8.91 -6.49
C ALA A 87 8.95 9.74 -7.77
N ILE A 88 9.48 9.12 -8.82
CA ILE A 88 9.68 9.78 -10.12
C ILE A 88 8.34 10.23 -10.72
N ILE A 89 7.32 9.36 -10.75
CA ILE A 89 6.01 9.70 -11.31
C ILE A 89 5.33 10.79 -10.48
N ALA A 90 5.39 10.69 -9.16
CA ALA A 90 4.81 11.68 -8.25
C ALA A 90 5.48 13.05 -8.43
N ASN A 91 6.81 13.10 -8.57
CA ASN A 91 7.54 14.34 -8.83
C ASN A 91 7.18 14.95 -10.20
N GLN A 92 7.06 14.13 -11.25
CA GLN A 92 6.63 14.59 -12.57
C GLN A 92 5.21 15.15 -12.55
N LEU A 93 4.30 14.48 -11.84
CA LEU A 93 2.93 14.94 -11.66
C LEU A 93 2.88 16.26 -10.88
N GLN A 94 3.62 16.35 -9.78
CA GLN A 94 3.71 17.56 -8.98
C GLN A 94 4.27 18.73 -9.80
N GLN A 95 5.32 18.50 -10.59
CA GLN A 95 5.88 19.51 -11.47
C GLN A 95 4.84 19.99 -12.49
N ARG A 96 4.09 19.09 -13.12
CA ARG A 96 3.02 19.46 -14.06
C ARG A 96 1.91 20.27 -13.42
N ILE A 97 1.47 19.89 -12.21
CA ILE A 97 0.48 20.65 -11.44
C ILE A 97 1.02 22.04 -11.11
N SER A 98 2.27 22.11 -10.63
CA SER A 98 2.93 23.37 -10.31
C SER A 98 3.09 24.27 -11.53
N ASP A 99 3.51 23.72 -12.67
CA ASP A 99 3.68 24.47 -13.93
C ASP A 99 2.33 25.05 -14.38
N SER A 100 1.26 24.24 -14.33
CA SER A 100 -0.10 24.69 -14.67
C SER A 100 -0.60 25.80 -13.75
N LEU A 101 -0.40 25.68 -12.43
CA LEU A 101 -0.84 26.71 -11.46
C LEU A 101 0.06 27.96 -11.48
N SER A 102 1.36 27.82 -11.78
CA SER A 102 2.30 28.95 -11.82
C SER A 102 1.97 30.01 -12.88
N ARG A 103 1.18 29.62 -13.89
CA ARG A 103 0.70 30.51 -14.96
C ARG A 103 -0.08 31.71 -14.43
N PHE A 104 -0.84 31.53 -13.34
CA PHE A 104 -1.74 32.58 -12.83
C PHE A 104 -1.02 33.64 -11.99
N LYS A 105 0.24 33.40 -11.57
CA LYS A 105 1.09 34.31 -10.74
C LYS A 105 0.45 34.85 -9.45
N SER A 106 -0.75 34.42 -9.10
CA SER A 106 -1.49 34.86 -7.92
C SER A 106 -1.33 33.87 -6.78
N GLU A 107 -1.24 34.36 -5.55
CA GLU A 107 -1.23 33.49 -4.36
C GLU A 107 -2.60 32.83 -4.13
N ARG A 108 -3.66 33.49 -4.60
CA ARG A 108 -5.04 33.02 -4.52
C ARG A 108 -5.63 32.86 -5.92
N LEU A 109 -6.45 31.83 -6.07
CA LEU A 109 -7.09 31.43 -7.30
C LEU A 109 -8.59 31.63 -7.22
N ASP A 110 -9.18 32.22 -8.25
CA ASP A 110 -10.62 32.27 -8.41
C ASP A 110 -11.17 30.95 -9.01
N PHE A 111 -12.50 30.86 -9.11
CA PHE A 111 -13.19 29.71 -9.69
C PHE A 111 -12.69 29.40 -11.12
N ALA A 112 -12.56 30.43 -11.95
CA ALA A 112 -12.26 30.24 -13.37
C ALA A 112 -10.81 29.79 -13.59
N GLN A 113 -9.86 30.28 -12.78
CA GLN A 113 -8.46 29.88 -12.76
C GLN A 113 -8.28 28.41 -12.37
N ILE A 114 -9.05 27.91 -11.40
CA ILE A 114 -9.05 26.48 -11.04
C ILE A 114 -9.57 25.63 -12.20
N GLY A 115 -10.62 26.10 -12.88
CA GLY A 115 -11.15 25.46 -14.09
C GLY A 115 -10.16 25.43 -15.26
N ALA A 116 -9.44 26.53 -15.45
CA ALA A 116 -8.36 26.62 -16.44
C ALA A 116 -7.22 25.64 -16.13
N ALA A 117 -6.85 25.51 -14.85
CA ALA A 117 -5.86 24.51 -14.42
C ALA A 117 -6.29 23.06 -14.72
N PHE A 118 -7.57 22.73 -14.53
CA PHE A 118 -8.11 21.43 -14.93
C PHE A 118 -8.04 21.18 -16.45
N THR A 119 -8.21 22.22 -17.25
CA THR A 119 -8.10 22.17 -18.71
C THR A 119 -6.65 21.95 -19.13
N ASP A 120 -5.70 22.68 -18.54
CA ASP A 120 -4.27 22.55 -18.78
C ASP A 120 -3.74 21.15 -18.39
N LEU A 121 -4.25 20.60 -17.28
CA LEU A 121 -3.98 19.23 -16.84
C LEU A 121 -4.70 18.15 -17.67
N LYS A 122 -5.47 18.57 -18.68
CA LYS A 122 -6.28 17.72 -19.56
C LYS A 122 -7.30 16.85 -18.83
N ILE A 123 -7.78 17.29 -17.66
CA ILE A 123 -8.86 16.64 -16.91
C ILE A 123 -10.22 17.04 -17.49
N PHE A 124 -10.37 18.31 -17.86
CA PHE A 124 -11.51 18.79 -18.64
C PHE A 124 -11.23 18.68 -20.14
N GLN A 125 -12.25 18.31 -20.90
CA GLN A 125 -12.19 18.20 -22.35
C GLN A 125 -13.30 18.98 -23.03
N GLU A 126 -14.45 19.14 -22.36
CA GLU A 126 -15.61 19.83 -22.91
C GLU A 126 -15.69 21.27 -22.40
N ILE A 127 -15.29 21.48 -21.14
CA ILE A 127 -15.14 22.81 -20.57
C ILE A 127 -13.74 23.30 -20.93
N ILE A 128 -13.69 24.39 -21.70
CA ILE A 128 -12.44 24.99 -22.14
C ILE A 128 -12.41 26.42 -21.64
N PHE A 129 -11.36 26.73 -20.88
CA PHE A 129 -11.04 28.10 -20.48
C PHE A 129 -9.94 28.64 -21.40
N ASP A 130 -10.05 29.92 -21.75
CA ASP A 130 -9.05 30.60 -22.55
C ASP A 130 -7.82 31.02 -21.71
N SER A 131 -6.92 31.78 -22.33
CA SER A 131 -5.72 32.27 -21.64
C SER A 131 -5.99 33.35 -20.59
N ASN A 132 -7.17 33.95 -20.61
CA ASN A 132 -7.66 34.95 -19.67
C ASN A 132 -8.56 34.32 -18.59
N CYS A 133 -8.67 32.99 -18.55
CA CYS A 133 -9.57 32.23 -17.68
C CYS A 133 -11.06 32.48 -17.97
N GLU A 134 -11.43 32.94 -19.17
CA GLU A 134 -12.83 33.06 -19.59
C GLU A 134 -13.32 31.73 -20.17
N LEU A 135 -14.56 31.35 -19.85
CA LEU A 135 -15.17 30.14 -20.35
C LEU A 135 -15.58 30.32 -21.83
N ILE A 136 -14.86 29.68 -22.75
CA ILE A 136 -15.07 29.82 -24.21
C ILE A 136 -16.46 29.30 -24.62
N ASN A 137 -16.95 28.28 -23.94
CA ASN A 137 -18.19 27.57 -24.28
C ASN A 137 -19.40 28.05 -23.47
N SER A 138 -19.43 29.31 -23.00
CA SER A 138 -20.54 29.82 -22.17
C SER A 138 -21.90 29.75 -22.88
N ASP A 139 -21.92 29.94 -24.19
CA ASP A 139 -23.16 30.13 -24.95
C ASP A 139 -23.71 28.83 -25.55
N GLN A 140 -22.91 27.76 -25.55
CA GLN A 140 -23.30 26.48 -26.12
C GLN A 140 -23.85 25.55 -25.02
N PRO A 141 -24.96 24.84 -25.26
CA PRO A 141 -25.47 23.88 -24.29
C PRO A 141 -24.44 22.76 -24.08
N LEU A 142 -23.91 22.67 -22.85
CA LEU A 142 -22.96 21.63 -22.47
C LEU A 142 -23.56 20.24 -22.70
N ASN A 143 -22.78 19.35 -23.32
CA ASN A 143 -23.14 17.95 -23.42
C ASN A 143 -23.12 17.28 -22.02
N LEU A 144 -23.54 16.02 -21.93
CA LEU A 144 -23.62 15.31 -20.64
C LEU A 144 -22.28 15.30 -19.90
N ARG A 145 -21.16 15.21 -20.63
CA ARG A 145 -19.83 15.22 -20.07
C ARG A 145 -19.44 16.61 -19.55
N GLY A 146 -19.67 17.67 -20.32
CA GLY A 146 -19.46 19.05 -19.88
C GLY A 146 -20.25 19.37 -18.60
N LYS A 147 -21.49 18.86 -18.48
CA LYS A 147 -22.27 18.98 -17.24
C LYS A 147 -21.61 18.27 -16.05
N GLN A 148 -21.02 17.09 -16.26
CA GLN A 148 -20.29 16.36 -15.22
C GLN A 148 -18.98 17.05 -14.84
N GLU A 149 -18.25 17.58 -15.82
CA GLU A 149 -17.03 18.37 -15.61
C GLU A 149 -17.35 19.63 -14.78
N MET A 150 -18.45 20.34 -15.10
CA MET A 150 -18.88 21.55 -14.39
C MET A 150 -19.30 21.22 -12.96
N LEU A 151 -20.10 20.16 -12.78
CA LEU A 151 -20.52 19.71 -11.46
C LEU A 151 -19.31 19.34 -10.59
N MET A 152 -18.30 18.65 -11.15
CA MET A 152 -17.08 18.31 -10.42
C MET A 152 -16.29 19.59 -10.05
N HIS A 153 -16.22 20.56 -10.97
CA HIS A 153 -15.59 21.85 -10.73
C HIS A 153 -16.26 22.62 -9.57
N GLU A 154 -17.58 22.76 -9.59
CA GLU A 154 -18.37 23.36 -8.52
C GLU A 154 -18.20 22.64 -7.19
N MET A 155 -18.14 21.30 -7.21
CA MET A 155 -17.91 20.52 -6.01
C MET A 155 -16.52 20.74 -5.41
N LEU A 156 -15.48 20.84 -6.25
CA LEU A 156 -14.15 21.20 -5.76
C LEU A 156 -14.20 22.60 -5.16
N TRP A 157 -14.75 23.57 -5.89
CA TRP A 157 -14.86 24.95 -5.42
C TRP A 157 -15.53 25.03 -4.06
N ASN A 158 -16.73 24.45 -3.90
CA ASN A 158 -17.46 24.44 -2.63
C ASN A 158 -16.69 23.75 -1.49
N LEU A 159 -15.84 22.78 -1.83
CA LEU A 159 -14.99 22.11 -0.87
C LEU A 159 -13.84 23.03 -0.42
N VAL A 160 -13.17 23.72 -1.35
CA VAL A 160 -11.98 24.54 -1.03
C VAL A 160 -12.32 25.98 -0.62
N SER A 161 -13.44 26.53 -1.05
CA SER A 161 -13.95 27.83 -0.62
C SER A 161 -14.53 27.71 0.79
N GLN A 162 -14.06 28.53 1.71
CA GLN A 162 -14.65 28.61 3.05
C GLN A 162 -16.01 29.31 2.93
N ASP A 163 -17.08 28.56 3.17
CA ASP A 163 -18.49 28.96 3.34
C ASP A 163 -19.06 30.03 2.39
N GLY A 164 -18.50 30.14 1.17
CA GLY A 164 -19.02 30.99 0.10
C GLY A 164 -18.70 32.48 0.23
N GLU A 165 -17.96 32.91 1.26
CA GLU A 165 -17.61 34.33 1.46
C GLU A 165 -16.36 34.76 0.70
N HIS A 166 -15.51 33.81 0.30
CA HIS A 166 -14.27 34.11 -0.41
C HIS A 166 -14.40 33.82 -1.91
N GLU A 167 -14.24 34.86 -2.72
CA GLU A 167 -14.15 34.78 -4.19
C GLU A 167 -12.86 34.11 -4.67
N GLN A 168 -11.90 33.87 -3.76
CA GLN A 168 -10.59 33.32 -4.08
C GLN A 168 -10.12 32.32 -3.01
N VAL A 169 -9.34 31.33 -3.42
CA VAL A 169 -8.83 30.22 -2.60
C VAL A 169 -7.31 30.17 -2.70
N GLU A 170 -6.61 29.83 -1.62
CA GLU A 170 -5.14 29.74 -1.67
C GLU A 170 -4.65 28.66 -2.65
N THR A 171 -3.66 29.02 -3.47
CA THR A 171 -3.07 28.14 -4.49
C THR A 171 -2.53 26.84 -3.90
N GLN A 172 -1.95 26.91 -2.70
CA GLN A 172 -1.41 25.73 -2.00
C GLN A 172 -2.49 24.71 -1.67
N MET A 173 -3.70 25.17 -1.28
CA MET A 173 -4.82 24.27 -1.00
C MET A 173 -5.24 23.51 -2.27
N VAL A 174 -5.38 24.23 -3.39
CA VAL A 174 -5.75 23.63 -4.68
C VAL A 174 -4.68 22.64 -5.16
N LEU A 175 -3.40 23.02 -5.06
CA LEU A 175 -2.27 22.16 -5.43
C LEU A 175 -2.27 20.85 -4.64
N CYS A 176 -2.53 20.89 -3.34
CA CYS A 176 -2.59 19.70 -2.51
C CYS A 176 -3.79 18.81 -2.85
N VAL A 177 -4.97 19.39 -3.08
CA VAL A 177 -6.14 18.60 -3.50
C VAL A 177 -5.90 17.94 -4.86
N PHE A 178 -5.31 18.65 -5.83
CA PHE A 178 -4.93 18.07 -7.13
C PHE A 178 -3.92 16.93 -6.96
N ARG A 179 -2.91 17.10 -6.11
CA ARG A 179 -1.91 16.06 -5.82
C ARG A 179 -2.57 14.79 -5.27
N ILE A 180 -3.51 14.93 -4.33
CA ILE A 180 -4.22 13.78 -3.74
C ILE A 180 -5.16 13.12 -4.76
N LEU A 181 -5.91 13.91 -5.53
CA LEU A 181 -6.85 13.38 -6.53
C LEU A 181 -6.12 12.66 -7.68
N MET A 182 -4.99 13.21 -8.13
CA MET A 182 -4.21 12.67 -9.26
C MET A 182 -3.16 11.63 -8.85
N ASP A 183 -3.10 11.24 -7.57
CA ASP A 183 -2.14 10.26 -7.08
C ASP A 183 -2.25 8.93 -7.88
N PRO A 184 -1.16 8.43 -8.48
CA PRO A 184 -1.20 7.16 -9.22
C PRO A 184 -1.43 5.93 -8.31
N VAL A 185 -1.28 6.06 -6.99
CA VAL A 185 -1.71 5.02 -6.05
C VAL A 185 -3.23 4.94 -6.04
N LYS A 186 -3.75 3.77 -6.44
CA LYS A 186 -5.19 3.49 -6.37
C LYS A 186 -5.63 3.24 -4.92
N LEU A 187 -5.77 4.31 -4.15
CA LEU A 187 -6.43 4.29 -2.83
C LEU A 187 -7.92 3.98 -2.97
N THR A 188 -8.59 3.60 -1.89
CA THR A 188 -10.06 3.54 -1.88
C THR A 188 -10.65 4.95 -1.97
N VAL A 189 -11.94 5.05 -2.30
CA VAL A 189 -12.62 6.36 -2.40
C VAL A 189 -12.63 7.03 -1.02
N GLU A 190 -12.87 6.24 0.02
CA GLU A 190 -12.89 6.64 1.42
C GLU A 190 -11.53 7.14 1.90
N GLU A 191 -10.44 6.41 1.61
CA GLU A 191 -9.07 6.83 1.95
C GLU A 191 -8.70 8.14 1.27
N THR A 192 -9.03 8.29 -0.02
CA THR A 192 -8.71 9.54 -0.76
C THR A 192 -9.50 10.72 -0.20
N ALA A 193 -10.79 10.53 0.09
CA ALA A 193 -11.63 11.57 0.67
C ALA A 193 -11.14 11.96 2.08
N GLN A 194 -10.71 10.99 2.89
CA GLN A 194 -10.14 11.25 4.20
C GLN A 194 -8.84 12.05 4.08
N LEU A 195 -7.93 11.69 3.18
CA LEU A 195 -6.69 12.45 2.97
C LEU A 195 -6.95 13.89 2.52
N VAL A 196 -7.94 14.11 1.64
CA VAL A 196 -8.35 15.46 1.24
C VAL A 196 -8.81 16.26 2.46
N LEU A 197 -9.63 15.68 3.32
CA LEU A 197 -10.12 16.37 4.52
C LEU A 197 -9.06 16.55 5.60
N ASP A 198 -8.19 15.57 5.82
CA ASP A 198 -7.11 15.68 6.79
C ASP A 198 -6.19 16.85 6.43
N PHE A 199 -5.95 17.04 5.13
CA PHE A 199 -5.23 18.21 4.62
C PHE A 199 -6.02 19.51 4.81
N LEU A 200 -7.30 19.55 4.42
CA LEU A 200 -8.11 20.78 4.57
C LEU A 200 -8.33 21.16 6.05
N ASN A 201 -8.47 20.18 6.94
CA ASN A 201 -8.58 20.39 8.39
C ASN A 201 -7.27 20.91 9.01
N TYR A 202 -6.12 20.64 8.39
CA TYR A 202 -4.83 21.14 8.87
C TYR A 202 -4.75 22.66 8.72
N GLU A 203 -5.22 23.20 7.60
CA GLU A 203 -5.21 24.63 7.30
C GLU A 203 -6.40 25.37 7.95
N VAL A 204 -7.55 24.71 8.06
CA VAL A 204 -8.79 25.35 8.50
C VAL A 204 -9.51 24.49 9.55
N THR A 205 -9.68 25.03 10.75
CA THR A 205 -10.46 24.36 11.79
C THR A 205 -11.94 24.33 11.38
N ASN A 206 -12.53 23.13 11.20
CA ASN A 206 -13.98 22.81 11.11
C ASN A 206 -14.45 22.09 9.81
N TYR A 207 -13.63 21.26 9.16
CA TYR A 207 -14.02 20.52 7.94
C TYR A 207 -14.67 19.16 8.16
N ASN A 208 -14.83 18.69 9.41
CA ASN A 208 -15.37 17.35 9.70
C ASN A 208 -16.80 17.11 9.15
N GLN A 209 -17.55 18.18 8.82
CA GLN A 209 -18.88 18.08 8.22
C GLN A 209 -18.87 17.90 6.69
N LYS A 210 -17.73 18.13 6.02
CA LYS A 210 -17.63 18.08 4.55
C LYS A 210 -17.15 16.73 4.01
N PHE A 211 -17.12 15.66 4.82
CA PHE A 211 -16.69 14.33 4.38
C PHE A 211 -17.51 13.78 3.21
N ASP A 212 -18.83 13.93 3.26
CA ASP A 212 -19.68 13.48 2.16
C ASP A 212 -19.44 14.27 0.87
N GLN A 213 -19.08 15.55 0.97
CA GLN A 213 -18.73 16.37 -0.20
C GLN A 213 -17.41 15.92 -0.82
N ALA A 214 -16.37 15.73 0.00
CA ALA A 214 -15.08 15.19 -0.43
C ALA A 214 -15.24 13.80 -1.06
N LYS A 215 -16.05 12.92 -0.46
CA LYS A 215 -16.35 11.59 -1.00
C LYS A 215 -17.01 11.67 -2.38
N ARG A 216 -18.04 12.52 -2.53
CA ARG A 216 -18.70 12.72 -3.83
C ARG A 216 -17.72 13.28 -4.86
N LEU A 217 -16.85 14.22 -4.48
CA LEU A 217 -15.83 14.80 -5.36
C LEU A 217 -14.90 13.71 -5.90
N VAL A 218 -14.37 12.85 -5.03
CA VAL A 218 -13.50 11.72 -5.42
C VAL A 218 -14.22 10.75 -6.37
N ILE A 219 -15.49 10.46 -6.14
CA ILE A 219 -16.29 9.60 -7.03
C ILE A 219 -16.42 10.23 -8.41
N GLN A 220 -16.76 11.51 -8.49
CA GLN A 220 -16.92 12.23 -9.76
C GLN A 220 -15.58 12.34 -10.51
N PHE A 221 -14.51 12.70 -9.80
CA PHE A 221 -13.17 12.76 -10.37
C PHE A 221 -12.72 11.41 -10.97
N ARG A 222 -12.96 10.31 -10.25
CA ARG A 222 -12.66 8.95 -10.74
C ARG A 222 -13.50 8.57 -11.95
N ALA A 223 -14.79 8.92 -11.97
CA ALA A 223 -15.66 8.67 -13.11
C ALA A 223 -15.16 9.41 -14.37
N LEU A 224 -14.79 10.69 -14.24
CA LEU A 224 -14.26 11.50 -15.33
C LEU A 224 -12.93 10.95 -15.86
N THR A 225 -11.96 10.70 -14.98
CA THR A 225 -10.64 10.19 -15.38
C THR A 225 -10.67 8.78 -15.96
N GLN A 226 -11.54 7.89 -15.47
CA GLN A 226 -11.75 6.58 -16.07
C GLN A 226 -12.25 6.70 -17.51
N ASN A 227 -13.21 7.59 -17.76
CA ASN A 227 -13.74 7.82 -19.11
C ASN A 227 -12.67 8.32 -20.08
N GLN A 228 -11.69 9.12 -19.62
CA GLN A 228 -10.57 9.56 -20.45
C GLN A 228 -9.64 8.42 -20.85
N ILE A 229 -9.34 7.51 -19.92
CA ILE A 229 -8.52 6.34 -20.23
C ILE A 229 -9.23 5.49 -21.30
N PHE A 230 -10.56 5.38 -21.23
CA PHE A 230 -11.33 4.66 -22.25
C PHE A 230 -11.41 5.39 -23.60
N SER A 231 -11.47 6.73 -23.62
CA SER A 231 -11.50 7.48 -24.87
C SER A 231 -10.15 7.47 -25.58
N ALA A 232 -9.03 7.49 -24.84
CA ALA A 232 -7.68 7.40 -25.40
C ALA A 232 -7.36 6.00 -25.98
N TYR A 233 -8.07 4.96 -25.52
CA TYR A 233 -7.87 3.58 -25.97
C TYR A 233 -9.22 2.93 -26.31
N PRO A 234 -9.87 3.32 -27.44
CA PRO A 234 -11.18 2.80 -27.82
C PRO A 234 -11.17 1.27 -28.00
N ASP A 235 -10.04 0.71 -28.43
CA ASP A 235 -9.86 -0.74 -28.58
C ASP A 235 -9.88 -1.48 -27.24
N LYS A 236 -9.33 -0.89 -26.17
CA LYS A 236 -9.39 -1.47 -24.81
C LYS A 236 -10.79 -1.38 -24.20
N LYS A 237 -11.55 -0.34 -24.54
CA LYS A 237 -12.96 -0.25 -24.12
C LYS A 237 -13.77 -1.39 -24.73
N LYS A 238 -13.63 -1.62 -26.03
CA LYS A 238 -14.23 -2.78 -26.71
C LYS A 238 -13.74 -4.10 -26.12
N GLU A 239 -12.45 -4.22 -25.80
CA GLU A 239 -11.92 -5.43 -25.16
C GLU A 239 -12.54 -5.68 -23.78
N ILE A 240 -12.75 -4.65 -22.96
CA ILE A 240 -13.37 -4.78 -21.63
C ILE A 240 -14.88 -5.06 -21.74
N GLU A 241 -15.57 -4.45 -22.70
CA GLU A 241 -16.99 -4.73 -23.00
C GLU A 241 -17.15 -6.16 -23.54
N ASP A 242 -16.30 -6.58 -24.47
CA ASP A 242 -16.23 -7.95 -24.99
C ASP A 242 -15.90 -8.97 -23.90
N VAL A 243 -14.98 -8.65 -22.97
CA VAL A 243 -14.67 -9.52 -21.82
C VAL A 243 -15.86 -9.61 -20.88
N LYS A 244 -16.59 -8.51 -20.65
CA LYS A 244 -17.83 -8.54 -19.85
C LYS A 244 -18.93 -9.35 -20.54
N GLU A 245 -19.05 -9.30 -21.86
CA GLU A 245 -20.02 -10.09 -22.62
C GLU A 245 -19.62 -11.57 -22.76
N LYS A 246 -18.33 -11.86 -23.00
CA LYS A 246 -17.81 -13.23 -23.18
C LYS A 246 -17.60 -13.97 -21.85
N HIS A 247 -17.41 -13.25 -20.74
CA HIS A 247 -17.35 -13.81 -19.38
C HIS A 247 -18.60 -13.55 -18.54
N ALA A 248 -19.67 -12.96 -19.11
CA ALA A 248 -20.98 -13.23 -18.57
C ALA A 248 -21.16 -14.75 -18.69
N PRO A 249 -21.22 -15.50 -17.57
CA PRO A 249 -21.35 -16.95 -17.66
C PRO A 249 -22.55 -17.21 -18.54
N SER A 250 -22.33 -17.86 -19.69
CA SER A 250 -23.42 -18.34 -20.53
C SER A 250 -24.29 -19.19 -19.62
N ILE A 251 -25.39 -18.60 -19.16
CA ILE A 251 -26.26 -19.24 -18.18
C ILE A 251 -26.78 -20.45 -18.93
N ASN A 252 -26.31 -21.64 -18.53
CA ASN A 252 -26.76 -22.91 -19.05
C ASN A 252 -28.29 -22.86 -19.16
N GLN A 253 -28.86 -23.33 -20.28
CA GLN A 253 -30.32 -23.28 -20.49
C GLN A 253 -31.09 -23.82 -19.28
N LYS A 254 -30.55 -24.84 -18.59
CA LYS A 254 -31.09 -25.32 -17.31
C LYS A 254 -31.15 -24.25 -16.23
N SER A 255 -30.08 -23.47 -16.06
CA SER A 255 -30.01 -22.36 -15.10
C SER A 255 -30.91 -21.18 -15.50
N GLN A 256 -31.12 -20.92 -16.80
CA GLN A 256 -32.11 -19.93 -17.24
C GLN A 256 -33.54 -20.37 -16.90
N ILE A 257 -33.86 -21.64 -17.16
CA ILE A 257 -35.16 -22.23 -16.78
C ILE A 257 -35.34 -22.19 -15.25
N LEU A 258 -34.31 -22.52 -14.49
CA LEU A 258 -34.34 -22.46 -13.03
C LEU A 258 -34.51 -21.03 -12.50
N ALA A 259 -33.85 -20.05 -13.12
CA ALA A 259 -34.02 -18.64 -12.80
C ALA A 259 -35.44 -18.14 -13.13
N TYR A 260 -36.00 -18.56 -14.27
CA TYR A 260 -37.38 -18.27 -14.65
C TYR A 260 -38.38 -18.90 -13.67
N GLN A 261 -38.20 -20.18 -13.32
CA GLN A 261 -39.03 -20.87 -12.34
C GLN A 261 -38.92 -20.25 -10.94
N ASN A 262 -37.73 -19.82 -10.51
CA ASN A 262 -37.55 -19.12 -9.24
C ASN A 262 -38.21 -17.74 -9.25
N ARG A 263 -38.17 -17.03 -10.39
CA ARG A 263 -38.86 -15.74 -10.56
C ARG A 263 -40.38 -15.92 -10.55
N GLN A 264 -40.91 -16.94 -11.23
CA GLN A 264 -42.32 -17.34 -11.18
C GLN A 264 -42.74 -17.67 -9.74
N LYS A 265 -42.00 -18.54 -9.04
CA LYS A 265 -42.24 -18.84 -7.62
C LYS A 265 -42.20 -17.61 -6.73
N TYR A 266 -41.35 -16.62 -7.04
CA TYR A 266 -41.30 -15.36 -6.29
C TYR A 266 -42.55 -14.50 -6.53
N MET A 267 -43.04 -14.45 -7.78
CA MET A 267 -44.28 -13.75 -8.13
C MET A 267 -45.51 -14.45 -7.53
N ASP A 268 -45.60 -15.77 -7.62
CA ASP A 268 -46.68 -16.56 -7.01
C ASP A 268 -46.70 -16.41 -5.49
N LYS A 269 -45.50 -16.33 -4.87
CA LYS A 269 -45.37 -16.11 -3.44
C LYS A 269 -45.74 -14.68 -3.02
N GLN A 270 -45.46 -13.68 -3.85
CA GLN A 270 -45.92 -12.30 -3.63
C GLN A 270 -47.45 -12.20 -3.66
N LEU A 271 -48.10 -12.96 -4.54
CA LEU A 271 -49.57 -13.06 -4.60
C LEU A 271 -50.18 -13.79 -3.39
N SER A 272 -49.46 -14.76 -2.80
CA SER A 272 -49.95 -15.52 -1.63
C SER A 272 -49.62 -14.89 -0.27
N THR A 273 -48.72 -13.91 -0.17
CA THR A 273 -48.27 -13.32 1.11
C THR A 273 -48.74 -11.88 1.35
N GLN A 274 -49.93 -11.50 0.87
CA GLN A 274 -50.51 -10.18 1.20
C GLN A 274 -50.86 -9.98 2.70
N SER A 275 -50.64 -10.97 3.57
CA SER A 275 -51.03 -10.90 4.99
C SER A 275 -49.91 -11.06 6.02
N GLN A 276 -48.63 -11.22 5.61
CA GLN A 276 -47.51 -11.31 6.56
C GLN A 276 -46.48 -10.22 6.30
N SER A 277 -46.19 -9.43 7.34
CA SER A 277 -45.17 -8.38 7.29
C SER A 277 -43.82 -8.99 6.89
N CYS A 278 -43.10 -8.31 5.98
CA CYS A 278 -41.74 -8.69 5.56
C CYS A 278 -40.80 -8.95 6.75
N ILE A 279 -41.03 -8.23 7.85
CA ILE A 279 -40.30 -8.36 9.12
C ILE A 279 -40.51 -9.75 9.74
N ASP A 280 -41.74 -10.28 9.72
CA ASP A 280 -42.06 -11.59 10.31
C ASP A 280 -41.43 -12.73 9.52
N VAL A 281 -41.38 -12.60 8.20
CA VAL A 281 -40.70 -13.57 7.32
C VAL A 281 -39.20 -13.60 7.59
N LEU A 282 -38.58 -12.43 7.79
CA LEU A 282 -37.16 -12.33 8.13
C LEU A 282 -36.86 -12.88 9.53
N LEU A 283 -37.71 -12.60 10.51
CA LEU A 283 -37.57 -13.14 11.87
C LEU A 283 -37.70 -14.67 11.89
N LYS A 284 -38.66 -15.23 11.16
CA LYS A 284 -38.83 -16.68 11.04
C LYS A 284 -37.63 -17.34 10.38
N LYS A 285 -37.11 -16.77 9.28
CA LYS A 285 -35.87 -17.26 8.64
C LYS A 285 -34.67 -17.22 9.57
N LYS A 286 -34.51 -16.16 10.36
CA LYS A 286 -33.42 -16.05 11.35
C LYS A 286 -33.55 -17.13 12.43
N GLN A 287 -34.76 -17.42 12.89
CA GLN A 287 -35.00 -18.50 13.86
C GLN A 287 -34.68 -19.88 13.29
N GLU A 288 -35.09 -20.16 12.06
CA GLU A 288 -34.79 -21.43 11.36
C GLU A 288 -33.28 -21.60 11.18
N PHE A 289 -32.57 -20.55 10.74
CA PHE A 289 -31.12 -20.56 10.59
C PHE A 289 -30.39 -20.83 11.92
N ASN A 290 -30.84 -20.20 13.02
CA ASN A 290 -30.26 -20.43 14.34
C ASN A 290 -30.48 -21.87 14.83
N ARG A 291 -31.65 -22.47 14.55
CA ARG A 291 -31.92 -23.89 14.88
C ARG A 291 -31.00 -24.83 14.12
N GLU A 292 -30.73 -24.53 12.86
CA GLU A 292 -29.85 -25.36 12.03
C GLU A 292 -28.39 -25.27 12.50
N ILE A 293 -27.92 -24.09 12.89
CA ILE A 293 -26.61 -23.91 13.53
C ILE A 293 -26.52 -24.74 14.82
N GLN A 294 -27.53 -24.66 15.69
CA GLN A 294 -27.55 -25.42 16.94
C GLN A 294 -27.49 -26.93 16.67
N LYS A 295 -28.25 -27.42 15.68
CA LYS A 295 -28.25 -28.82 15.29
C LYS A 295 -26.88 -29.27 14.79
N GLN A 296 -26.22 -28.45 13.96
CA GLN A 296 -24.85 -28.75 13.50
C GLN A 296 -23.83 -28.74 14.63
N GLN A 297 -23.96 -27.83 15.60
CA GLN A 297 -23.10 -27.81 16.77
C GLN A 297 -23.28 -29.06 17.63
N LEU A 298 -24.53 -29.50 17.84
CA LEU A 298 -24.84 -30.72 18.56
C LEU A 298 -24.25 -31.95 17.86
N GLN A 299 -24.42 -32.06 16.54
CA GLN A 299 -23.83 -33.15 15.75
C GLN A 299 -22.31 -33.17 15.84
N LYS A 300 -21.65 -32.01 15.74
CA LYS A 300 -20.19 -31.93 15.92
C LYS A 300 -19.74 -32.31 17.33
N GLN A 301 -20.54 -31.99 18.34
CA GLN A 301 -20.26 -32.43 19.71
C GLN A 301 -20.41 -33.95 19.84
N GLU A 302 -21.46 -34.54 19.27
CA GLU A 302 -21.65 -35.99 19.26
C GLU A 302 -20.51 -36.72 18.51
N GLU A 303 -20.08 -36.20 17.36
CA GLU A 303 -18.93 -36.72 16.61
C GLU A 303 -17.65 -36.67 17.44
N LYS A 304 -17.37 -35.51 18.07
CA LYS A 304 -16.21 -35.37 18.98
C LYS A 304 -16.28 -36.32 20.18
N MET A 305 -17.46 -36.56 20.73
CA MET A 305 -17.67 -37.50 21.83
C MET A 305 -17.43 -38.95 21.38
N LYS A 306 -17.79 -39.30 20.13
CA LYS A 306 -17.49 -40.61 19.54
C LYS A 306 -16.00 -40.80 19.26
N GLU A 307 -15.30 -39.74 18.86
CA GLU A 307 -13.85 -39.75 18.59
C GLU A 307 -12.99 -39.72 19.87
N CYS A 308 -13.57 -39.40 21.01
CA CYS A 308 -12.86 -39.34 22.29
C CYS A 308 -12.57 -40.76 22.81
N THR A 309 -11.48 -41.36 22.33
CA THR A 309 -10.95 -42.66 22.78
C THR A 309 -10.22 -42.59 24.12
N PHE A 310 -10.12 -41.40 24.70
CA PHE A 310 -9.55 -41.19 26.03
C PHE A 310 -10.50 -41.75 27.10
N GLN A 311 -10.19 -42.95 27.57
CA GLN A 311 -10.80 -43.55 28.75
C GLN A 311 -9.89 -43.22 29.95
N PRO A 312 -10.13 -42.11 30.69
CA PRO A 312 -9.35 -41.85 31.89
C PRO A 312 -9.61 -42.98 32.88
N LYS A 313 -8.53 -43.68 33.27
CA LYS A 313 -8.56 -44.53 34.46
C LYS A 313 -8.68 -43.61 35.67
N ILE A 314 -9.91 -43.29 36.05
CA ILE A 314 -10.21 -42.49 37.23
C ILE A 314 -9.94 -43.40 38.44
N ASN A 315 -8.87 -43.12 39.17
CA ASN A 315 -8.64 -43.71 40.48
C ASN A 315 -9.86 -43.40 41.37
N GLN A 316 -10.61 -44.43 41.76
CA GLN A 316 -11.88 -44.33 42.51
C GLN A 316 -11.75 -43.74 43.93
N ASN A 317 -10.56 -43.31 44.35
CA ASN A 317 -10.29 -42.85 45.71
C ASN A 317 -10.52 -41.34 45.94
N TYR A 318 -11.06 -40.59 44.97
CA TYR A 318 -11.34 -39.15 45.12
C TYR A 318 -12.77 -38.80 45.59
N SER A 319 -13.51 -39.74 46.16
CA SER A 319 -14.94 -39.56 46.48
C SER A 319 -15.25 -38.81 47.79
N GLN A 320 -14.29 -38.29 48.55
CA GLN A 320 -14.59 -37.83 49.91
C GLN A 320 -14.40 -36.34 50.19
N ASN A 321 -13.89 -35.53 49.26
CA ASN A 321 -13.74 -34.10 49.54
C ASN A 321 -13.97 -33.23 48.30
N SER A 322 -15.20 -32.74 48.13
CA SER A 322 -15.53 -31.31 48.02
C SER A 322 -16.80 -31.09 47.21
N THR A 323 -17.89 -30.79 47.93
CA THR A 323 -19.01 -29.99 47.43
C THR A 323 -18.55 -28.54 47.25
N ILE A 324 -17.57 -28.31 46.36
CA ILE A 324 -17.25 -26.95 45.95
C ILE A 324 -18.18 -26.60 44.81
N ASP A 325 -19.11 -25.70 45.14
CA ASP A 325 -20.09 -25.07 44.29
C ASP A 325 -19.49 -24.70 42.92
N VAL A 326 -20.12 -25.20 41.85
CA VAL A 326 -19.69 -25.03 40.45
C VAL A 326 -19.55 -23.54 40.09
N VAL A 327 -20.32 -22.68 40.75
CA VAL A 327 -20.25 -21.21 40.60
C VAL A 327 -18.91 -20.65 41.11
N SER A 328 -18.37 -21.19 42.20
CA SER A 328 -17.06 -20.78 42.74
C SER A 328 -15.92 -21.07 41.77
N ARG A 329 -16.08 -22.09 40.91
CA ARG A 329 -15.07 -22.51 39.92
C ARG A 329 -14.95 -21.53 38.75
N LEU A 330 -16.01 -20.78 38.43
CA LEU A 330 -16.00 -19.75 37.39
C LEU A 330 -15.28 -18.48 37.85
N TYR A 331 -15.37 -18.11 39.14
CA TYR A 331 -14.64 -16.97 39.69
C TYR A 331 -13.13 -17.25 39.87
N THR A 332 -12.70 -18.53 39.93
CA THR A 332 -11.26 -18.87 39.90
C THR A 332 -10.58 -18.64 38.55
N GLN A 333 -11.31 -18.43 37.43
CA GLN A 333 -10.67 -18.11 36.14
C GLN A 333 -9.96 -16.74 36.14
N GLU A 334 -10.47 -15.80 36.93
CA GLU A 334 -9.86 -14.47 37.09
C GLU A 334 -8.48 -14.57 37.77
N SER A 335 -8.32 -15.53 38.70
CA SER A 335 -7.03 -15.82 39.34
C SER A 335 -6.00 -16.41 38.38
N ILE A 336 -6.43 -17.16 37.35
CA ILE A 336 -5.54 -17.74 36.35
C ILE A 336 -5.03 -16.65 35.41
N HIS A 337 -5.89 -15.71 35.01
CA HIS A 337 -5.49 -14.58 34.19
C HIS A 337 -4.51 -13.67 34.93
N GLN A 338 -4.79 -13.33 36.20
CA GLN A 338 -3.86 -12.56 37.03
C GLN A 338 -2.53 -13.28 37.25
N LYS A 339 -2.55 -14.61 37.45
CA LYS A 339 -1.32 -15.41 37.57
C LYS A 339 -0.50 -15.42 36.29
N ARG A 340 -1.15 -15.43 35.11
CA ARG A 340 -0.46 -15.32 33.81
C ARG A 340 0.17 -13.94 33.63
N LEU A 341 -0.55 -12.86 33.92
CA LEU A 341 -0.03 -11.49 33.85
C LEU A 341 1.17 -11.28 34.79
N TYR A 342 1.09 -11.80 36.01
CA TYR A 342 2.19 -11.75 36.97
C TYR A 342 3.43 -12.54 36.49
N GLN A 343 3.24 -13.69 35.85
CA GLN A 343 4.34 -14.46 35.25
C GLN A 343 4.99 -13.71 34.08
N GLU A 344 4.20 -13.10 33.19
CA GLU A 344 4.70 -12.29 32.07
C GLU A 344 5.50 -11.07 32.57
N GLU A 345 5.03 -10.39 33.62
CA GLU A 345 5.73 -9.26 34.22
C GLU A 345 7.08 -9.67 34.84
N ASN A 346 7.13 -10.83 35.51
CA ASN A 346 8.38 -11.35 36.08
C ASN A 346 9.39 -11.76 35.00
N VAL A 347 8.93 -12.36 33.90
CA VAL A 347 9.80 -12.68 32.75
C VAL A 347 10.38 -11.38 32.17
N ARG A 348 9.55 -10.33 32.01
CA ARG A 348 10.00 -9.03 31.50
C ARG A 348 11.04 -8.39 32.43
N LYS A 349 10.79 -8.34 33.75
CA LYS A 349 11.75 -7.82 34.73
C LYS A 349 13.06 -8.59 34.76
N THR A 350 12.99 -9.92 34.61
CA THR A 350 14.19 -10.77 34.55
C THR A 350 15.01 -10.48 33.30
N GLN A 351 14.35 -10.20 32.18
CA GLN A 351 15.00 -9.84 30.93
C GLN A 351 15.64 -8.44 31.00
N GLU A 352 14.92 -7.45 31.52
CA GLU A 352 15.44 -6.10 31.78
C GLU A 352 16.68 -6.14 32.71
N GLN A 353 16.67 -6.98 33.75
CA GLN A 353 17.84 -7.16 34.62
C GLN A 353 19.04 -7.80 33.89
N LYS A 354 18.81 -8.77 33.01
CA LYS A 354 19.88 -9.37 32.20
C LYS A 354 20.51 -8.35 31.28
N GLU A 355 19.68 -7.57 30.57
CA GLU A 355 20.16 -6.49 29.70
C GLU A 355 20.97 -5.46 30.49
N LEU A 356 20.53 -5.09 31.70
CA LEU A 356 21.27 -4.16 32.56
C LEU A 356 22.63 -4.73 33.00
N VAL A 357 22.68 -6.03 33.32
CA VAL A 357 23.94 -6.71 33.67
C VAL A 357 24.86 -6.78 32.46
N GLU A 358 24.34 -7.08 31.27
CA GLU A 358 25.12 -7.07 30.02
C GLU A 358 25.67 -5.66 29.71
N LEU A 359 24.86 -4.61 29.92
CA LEU A 359 25.29 -3.22 29.73
C LEU A 359 26.42 -2.85 30.72
N ASN A 360 26.29 -3.26 31.98
CA ASN A 360 27.30 -3.00 33.01
C ASN A 360 28.56 -3.85 32.83
N GLN A 361 28.47 -5.02 32.20
CA GLN A 361 29.60 -5.88 31.84
C GLN A 361 30.23 -5.48 30.50
N CYS A 362 29.62 -4.57 29.75
CA CYS A 362 30.17 -4.05 28.50
C CYS A 362 31.41 -3.21 28.80
N THR A 363 32.57 -3.86 28.78
CA THR A 363 33.91 -3.25 28.89
C THR A 363 34.38 -2.61 27.58
N PHE A 364 33.48 -2.47 26.61
CA PHE A 364 33.78 -1.86 25.33
C PHE A 364 33.93 -0.35 25.49
N THR A 365 35.16 0.07 25.80
CA THR A 365 35.61 1.45 25.66
C THR A 365 36.25 1.56 24.27
N PRO A 366 35.52 2.03 23.25
CA PRO A 366 36.14 2.24 21.95
C PRO A 366 37.25 3.26 22.12
N LEU A 367 38.49 2.83 21.95
CA LEU A 367 39.64 3.71 21.80
C LEU A 367 39.45 4.47 20.49
N ILE A 368 38.80 5.64 20.58
CA ILE A 368 38.74 6.61 19.49
C ILE A 368 40.16 7.17 19.38
N ASN A 369 40.97 6.56 18.53
CA ASN A 369 42.29 7.07 18.19
C ASN A 369 42.11 8.38 17.42
N ASP A 370 42.21 9.49 18.14
CA ASP A 370 42.37 10.83 17.56
C ASP A 370 43.69 10.87 16.79
N GLY A 371 43.60 10.86 15.46
CA GLY A 371 44.70 11.23 14.56
C GLY A 371 45.75 10.14 14.32
N ILE A 372 45.41 9.15 13.50
CA ILE A 372 46.45 8.36 12.81
C ILE A 372 46.85 9.14 11.55
N PRO A 373 48.10 9.62 11.43
CA PRO A 373 48.58 10.25 10.21
C PRO A 373 48.58 9.23 9.07
N ILE A 374 47.92 9.60 7.97
CA ILE A 374 47.79 8.81 6.75
C ILE A 374 49.20 8.68 6.14
N SER A 375 49.87 7.58 6.44
CA SER A 375 51.14 7.22 5.80
C SER A 375 50.85 6.63 4.42
N THR A 376 51.31 7.32 3.38
CA THR A 376 51.13 7.04 1.95
C THR A 376 52.11 5.98 1.42
N THR A 377 52.51 5.00 2.22
CA THR A 377 53.36 3.90 1.75
C THR A 377 52.52 2.71 1.34
N ASN A 378 52.45 2.46 0.03
CA ASN A 378 51.98 1.24 -0.67
C ASN A 378 51.46 0.15 0.27
N ALA A 379 50.16 0.23 0.58
CA ALA A 379 49.48 -0.63 1.53
C ALA A 379 49.52 -2.09 1.07
N SER A 380 50.43 -2.87 1.66
CA SER A 380 50.32 -4.33 1.66
C SER A 380 48.97 -4.67 2.28
N THR A 381 48.19 -5.52 1.60
CA THR A 381 46.92 -6.05 2.10
C THR A 381 47.01 -6.39 3.59
N PRO A 382 46.08 -5.90 4.43
CA PRO A 382 46.11 -6.13 5.87
C PRO A 382 46.31 -7.60 6.18
N LYS A 383 47.13 -7.90 7.19
CA LYS A 383 47.37 -9.27 7.64
C LYS A 383 46.01 -9.92 7.94
N ASP A 384 45.71 -11.03 7.25
CA ASP A 384 44.42 -11.75 7.26
C ASP A 384 43.26 -11.20 6.40
N TYR A 385 43.50 -10.23 5.50
CA TYR A 385 42.49 -9.76 4.54
C TYR A 385 41.81 -10.92 3.79
N ASP A 386 42.60 -11.85 3.26
CA ASP A 386 42.08 -13.00 2.51
C ASP A 386 41.22 -13.92 3.37
N LYS A 387 41.58 -14.13 4.64
CA LYS A 387 40.77 -14.93 5.58
C LYS A 387 39.43 -14.27 5.87
N MET A 388 39.40 -12.95 5.96
CA MET A 388 38.17 -12.20 6.16
C MET A 388 37.27 -12.22 4.92
N VAL A 389 37.86 -12.05 3.73
CA VAL A 389 37.16 -12.17 2.45
C VAL A 389 36.57 -13.59 2.29
N ASP A 390 37.32 -14.62 2.67
CA ASP A 390 36.83 -16.01 2.62
C ASP A 390 35.70 -16.29 3.60
N ARG A 391 35.73 -15.69 4.80
CA ARG A 391 34.59 -15.77 5.75
C ARG A 391 33.35 -15.12 5.16
N MET A 392 33.48 -13.95 4.54
CA MET A 392 32.38 -13.26 3.86
C MET A 392 31.80 -14.07 2.71
N ARG A 393 32.66 -14.64 1.86
CA ARG A 393 32.24 -15.52 0.74
C ARG A 393 31.48 -16.74 1.26
N LYS A 394 31.97 -17.40 2.32
CA LYS A 394 31.30 -18.55 2.94
C LYS A 394 29.95 -18.17 3.55
N ALA A 395 29.85 -17.02 4.21
CA ALA A 395 28.58 -16.53 4.77
C ALA A 395 27.55 -16.27 3.66
N ASN A 396 27.95 -15.60 2.58
CA ASN A 396 27.08 -15.34 1.42
C ASN A 396 26.64 -16.63 0.73
N ASN A 397 27.53 -17.61 0.57
CA ASN A 397 27.17 -18.91 0.00
C ASN A 397 26.14 -19.64 0.86
N ARG A 398 26.31 -19.67 2.19
CA ARG A 398 25.33 -20.27 3.10
C ARG A 398 23.96 -19.58 3.04
N ALA A 399 23.95 -18.24 2.98
CA ALA A 399 22.72 -17.47 2.83
C ALA A 399 22.02 -17.78 1.50
N ARG A 400 22.79 -17.93 0.41
CA ARG A 400 22.26 -18.31 -0.91
C ARG A 400 21.68 -19.72 -0.90
N GLU A 401 22.38 -20.70 -0.32
CA GLU A 401 21.90 -22.08 -0.18
C GLU A 401 20.62 -22.15 0.67
N GLN A 402 20.52 -21.39 1.77
CA GLN A 402 19.30 -21.33 2.58
C GLN A 402 18.13 -20.71 1.80
N LYS A 403 18.40 -19.65 1.02
CA LYS A 403 17.41 -19.03 0.15
C LYS A 403 16.96 -19.98 -0.95
N GLU A 404 17.87 -20.74 -1.55
CA GLU A 404 17.54 -21.77 -2.53
C GLU A 404 16.70 -22.89 -1.91
N LYS A 405 17.01 -23.32 -0.68
CA LYS A 405 16.19 -24.31 0.05
C LYS A 405 14.79 -23.81 0.38
N LEU A 406 14.66 -22.55 0.81
CA LEU A 406 13.35 -21.92 1.08
C LEU A 406 12.54 -21.70 -0.20
N ASN A 407 13.23 -21.40 -1.31
CA ASN A 407 12.60 -21.22 -2.62
C ASN A 407 12.40 -22.53 -3.39
N HIS A 408 12.91 -23.65 -2.87
CA HIS A 408 12.71 -24.96 -3.47
C HIS A 408 11.26 -25.39 -3.22
N VAL A 409 10.39 -24.96 -4.14
CA VAL A 409 9.02 -25.43 -4.21
C VAL A 409 9.06 -26.89 -4.64
N SER A 410 8.54 -27.79 -3.82
CA SER A 410 8.42 -29.20 -4.17
C SER A 410 7.65 -29.34 -5.48
N THR A 411 8.06 -30.29 -6.33
CA THR A 411 7.53 -30.47 -7.69
C THR A 411 6.00 -30.64 -7.73
N GLY A 412 5.37 -31.05 -6.62
CA GLY A 412 3.91 -31.16 -6.49
C GLY A 412 3.19 -29.82 -6.28
N GLU A 413 3.75 -28.89 -5.50
CA GLU A 413 3.08 -27.61 -5.22
C GLU A 413 2.97 -26.70 -6.46
N GLN A 414 3.92 -26.79 -7.39
CA GLN A 414 3.83 -26.03 -8.65
C GLN A 414 2.70 -26.55 -9.53
N LEU A 415 2.46 -27.87 -9.56
CA LEU A 415 1.35 -28.47 -10.29
C LEU A 415 0.00 -28.04 -9.70
N GLU A 416 -0.13 -27.97 -8.37
CA GLU A 416 -1.35 -27.46 -7.74
C GLU A 416 -1.54 -25.96 -7.97
N LYS A 417 -0.46 -25.16 -7.92
CA LYS A 417 -0.52 -23.73 -8.26
C LYS A 417 -0.90 -23.51 -9.72
N LEU A 418 -0.38 -24.33 -10.65
CA LEU A 418 -0.76 -24.31 -12.07
C LEU A 418 -2.20 -24.77 -12.28
N ARG A 419 -2.64 -25.80 -11.56
CA ARG A 419 -4.01 -26.34 -11.63
C ARG A 419 -5.05 -25.37 -11.04
N ASN A 420 -4.69 -24.63 -9.99
CA ASN A 420 -5.52 -23.63 -9.34
C ASN A 420 -5.40 -22.25 -10.00
N SER A 421 -4.34 -22.01 -10.78
CA SER A 421 -4.26 -20.81 -11.60
C SER A 421 -5.33 -20.87 -12.69
N PRO A 422 -6.06 -19.78 -12.96
CA PRO A 422 -7.02 -19.75 -14.04
C PRO A 422 -6.29 -20.09 -15.35
N PHE A 423 -6.83 -21.04 -16.11
CA PHE A 423 -6.28 -21.47 -17.39
C PHE A 423 -6.22 -20.25 -18.33
N ASN A 424 -5.03 -19.68 -18.47
CA ASN A 424 -4.74 -18.66 -19.46
C ASN A 424 -4.36 -19.39 -20.75
N PRO A 425 -5.25 -19.50 -21.74
CA PRO A 425 -4.88 -20.12 -23.01
C PRO A 425 -3.63 -19.41 -23.56
N PRO A 426 -2.69 -20.14 -24.18
CA PRO A 426 -1.50 -19.54 -24.78
C PRO A 426 -1.94 -18.39 -25.69
N GLN A 427 -1.32 -17.21 -25.52
CA GLN A 427 -1.67 -15.94 -26.18
C GLN A 427 -1.62 -15.98 -27.73
N MET A 428 -1.34 -17.14 -28.32
CA MET A 428 -1.37 -17.38 -29.76
C MET A 428 -2.78 -17.32 -30.38
N VAL A 429 -3.85 -17.47 -29.59
CA VAL A 429 -5.23 -17.51 -30.14
C VAL A 429 -5.78 -16.10 -30.43
N ASN A 430 -5.37 -15.09 -29.66
CA ASN A 430 -5.92 -13.73 -29.76
C ASN A 430 -4.92 -12.69 -30.27
N ARG A 431 -3.79 -13.09 -30.87
CA ARG A 431 -2.94 -12.10 -31.55
C ARG A 431 -3.74 -11.53 -32.72
N PRO A 432 -4.17 -10.26 -32.68
CA PRO A 432 -4.92 -9.69 -33.79
C PRO A 432 -4.05 -9.84 -35.02
N LYS A 433 -4.53 -10.63 -36.00
CA LYS A 433 -3.90 -10.71 -37.30
C LYS A 433 -4.13 -9.36 -37.95
N LEU A 434 -3.26 -8.39 -37.67
CA LEU A 434 -3.16 -7.16 -38.43
C LEU A 434 -2.77 -7.58 -39.85
N LYS A 435 -3.79 -7.81 -40.70
CA LYS A 435 -3.63 -8.11 -42.12
C LYS A 435 -3.25 -6.82 -42.86
N LYS A 436 -2.18 -6.16 -42.43
CA LYS A 436 -1.56 -5.14 -43.28
C LYS A 436 -1.06 -5.86 -44.52
N LYS A 437 -1.31 -5.29 -45.70
CA LYS A 437 -0.72 -5.81 -46.94
C LYS A 437 0.73 -5.32 -46.99
N PRO A 438 1.71 -6.19 -47.20
CA PRO A 438 3.10 -5.75 -47.35
C PRO A 438 3.25 -4.95 -48.65
N ILE A 439 4.09 -3.92 -48.61
CA ILE A 439 4.43 -3.10 -49.79
C ILE A 439 5.40 -3.86 -50.70
N VAL A 440 6.38 -4.53 -50.08
CA VAL A 440 7.38 -5.32 -50.79
C VAL A 440 7.37 -6.73 -50.22
N ILE A 441 7.27 -7.72 -51.10
CA ILE A 441 7.50 -9.14 -50.78
C ILE A 441 8.67 -9.59 -51.63
N MET A 442 9.71 -10.13 -51.00
CA MET A 442 10.91 -10.61 -51.67
C MET A 442 11.24 -12.02 -51.17
N ASP A 443 11.45 -12.95 -52.10
CA ASP A 443 11.96 -14.28 -51.77
C ASP A 443 13.50 -14.25 -51.89
N VAL A 444 14.19 -14.46 -50.77
CA VAL A 444 15.65 -14.37 -50.64
C VAL A 444 16.23 -15.77 -50.59
N ASN A 445 17.12 -16.09 -51.52
CA ASN A 445 17.85 -17.35 -51.52
C ASN A 445 19.01 -17.25 -50.54
N ILE A 446 18.93 -17.98 -49.42
CA ILE A 446 19.93 -17.92 -48.34
C ILE A 446 21.04 -18.93 -48.58
N CYS A 447 20.65 -20.18 -48.90
CA CYS A 447 21.56 -21.27 -49.26
C CYS A 447 20.91 -22.08 -50.41
N PRO A 448 21.68 -22.90 -51.14
CA PRO A 448 21.10 -23.87 -52.08
C PRO A 448 20.03 -24.72 -51.38
N GLY A 449 18.78 -24.62 -51.85
CA GLY A 449 17.62 -25.31 -51.27
C GLY A 449 16.95 -24.64 -50.07
N LYS A 450 17.40 -23.45 -49.62
CA LYS A 450 16.75 -22.65 -48.56
C LYS A 450 16.39 -21.26 -49.08
N GLN A 451 15.09 -20.98 -49.18
CA GLN A 451 14.57 -19.63 -49.43
C GLN A 451 13.87 -19.08 -48.18
N GLY A 452 14.04 -17.79 -47.91
CA GLY A 452 13.31 -17.07 -46.87
C GLY A 452 12.51 -15.93 -47.48
N ARG A 453 11.24 -15.78 -47.10
CA ARG A 453 10.38 -14.68 -47.57
C ARG A 453 10.50 -13.48 -46.63
N LEU A 454 10.88 -12.34 -47.18
CA LEU A 454 10.95 -11.06 -46.50
C LEU A 454 9.75 -10.20 -46.92
N ALA A 455 9.08 -9.58 -45.95
CA ALA A 455 7.95 -8.70 -46.20
C ALA A 455 8.16 -7.36 -45.48
N LEU A 456 8.06 -6.26 -46.23
CA LEU A 456 8.20 -4.89 -45.69
C LEU A 456 6.83 -4.20 -45.69
N TYR A 457 6.50 -3.54 -44.58
CA TYR A 457 5.28 -2.75 -44.39
C TYR A 457 5.58 -1.25 -44.37
N GLU A 458 4.56 -0.42 -44.61
CA GLU A 458 4.67 1.04 -44.72
C GLU A 458 5.33 1.71 -43.51
N ASP A 459 4.92 1.27 -42.32
CA ASP A 459 5.33 1.88 -41.05
C ASP A 459 6.64 1.28 -40.49
N GLN A 460 7.30 0.39 -41.23
CA GLN A 460 8.49 -0.32 -40.74
C GLN A 460 9.77 0.23 -41.36
N ASP A 461 10.80 0.31 -40.52
CA ASP A 461 12.15 0.64 -40.94
C ASP A 461 12.82 -0.58 -41.62
N PRO A 462 13.36 -0.46 -42.85
CA PRO A 462 14.07 -1.54 -43.53
C PRO A 462 15.18 -2.17 -42.69
N GLN A 463 15.90 -1.38 -41.90
CA GLN A 463 17.01 -1.86 -41.08
C GLN A 463 16.57 -2.89 -40.04
N ASP A 464 15.45 -2.65 -39.35
CA ASP A 464 14.92 -3.56 -38.34
C ASP A 464 14.40 -4.86 -38.96
N VAL A 465 13.78 -4.77 -40.14
CA VAL A 465 13.28 -5.94 -40.88
C VAL A 465 14.43 -6.84 -41.32
N VAL A 466 15.49 -6.26 -41.90
CA VAL A 466 16.70 -6.99 -42.29
C VAL A 466 17.44 -7.56 -41.08
N LYS A 467 17.53 -6.81 -39.96
CA LYS A 467 18.16 -7.28 -38.72
C LYS A 467 17.44 -8.48 -38.11
N ASN A 468 16.11 -8.44 -38.08
CA ASN A 468 15.31 -9.56 -37.58
C ASN A 468 15.40 -10.78 -38.49
N PHE A 469 15.41 -10.57 -39.81
CA PHE A 469 15.60 -11.64 -40.79
C PHE A 469 16.99 -12.29 -40.68
N SER A 470 18.04 -11.46 -40.54
CA SER A 470 19.42 -11.93 -40.37
C SER A 470 19.60 -12.74 -39.09
N LYS A 471 18.94 -12.35 -37.99
CA LYS A 471 18.89 -13.14 -36.75
C LYS A 471 18.14 -14.46 -36.92
N LEU A 472 17.05 -14.48 -37.69
CA LEU A 472 16.23 -15.68 -37.88
C LEU A 472 16.96 -16.74 -38.72
N PHE A 473 17.75 -16.30 -39.71
CA PHE A 473 18.44 -17.18 -40.65
C PHE A 473 19.97 -17.27 -40.45
N ASN A 474 20.51 -16.61 -39.42
CA ASN A 474 21.93 -16.52 -39.11
C ASN A 474 22.79 -16.04 -40.30
N LEU A 475 22.38 -14.93 -40.92
CA LEU A 475 23.11 -14.32 -42.04
C LEU A 475 24.37 -13.56 -41.56
N ASN A 476 25.40 -13.54 -42.40
CA ASN A 476 26.59 -12.72 -42.19
C ASN A 476 26.27 -11.23 -42.35
N THR A 477 27.07 -10.37 -41.71
CA THR A 477 26.93 -8.90 -41.78
C THR A 477 26.95 -8.40 -43.22
N GLU A 478 27.85 -8.91 -44.06
CA GLU A 478 27.95 -8.52 -45.47
C GLU A 478 26.67 -8.83 -46.27
N MET A 479 26.05 -10.00 -46.03
CA MET A 479 24.79 -10.36 -46.67
C MET A 479 23.62 -9.52 -46.15
N SER A 480 23.63 -9.16 -44.87
CA SER A 480 22.66 -8.23 -44.27
C SER A 480 22.74 -6.85 -44.95
N ASP A 481 23.94 -6.33 -45.20
CA ASP A 481 24.12 -5.02 -45.83
C ASP A 481 23.67 -5.02 -47.30
N ILE A 482 23.95 -6.09 -48.03
CA ILE A 482 23.45 -6.28 -49.41
C ILE A 482 21.92 -6.33 -49.41
N LEU A 483 21.32 -7.07 -48.47
CA LEU A 483 19.86 -7.19 -48.34
C LEU A 483 19.20 -5.84 -48.06
N LEU A 484 19.83 -5.02 -47.22
CA LEU A 484 19.34 -3.68 -46.88
C LEU A 484 19.31 -2.78 -48.12
N ASN A 485 20.41 -2.73 -48.88
CA ASN A 485 20.50 -1.94 -50.11
C ASN A 485 19.45 -2.37 -51.15
N VAL A 486 19.26 -3.68 -51.33
CA VAL A 486 18.26 -4.22 -52.26
C VAL A 486 16.83 -3.87 -51.81
N LEU A 487 16.55 -3.97 -50.51
CA LEU A 487 15.23 -3.66 -49.95
C LEU A 487 14.90 -2.16 -50.07
N GLU A 488 15.87 -1.28 -49.87
CA GLU A 488 15.71 0.17 -50.05
C GLU A 488 15.46 0.56 -51.51
N GLN A 489 16.19 -0.07 -52.46
CA GLN A 489 15.96 0.14 -53.88
C GLN A 489 14.54 -0.26 -54.31
N GLU A 490 14.06 -1.42 -53.87
CA GLU A 490 12.69 -1.87 -54.17
C GLU A 490 11.62 -0.99 -53.51
N ARG A 491 11.86 -0.51 -52.28
CA ARG A 491 11.00 0.47 -51.62
C ARG A 491 10.88 1.76 -52.44
N GLN A 492 11.99 2.30 -52.92
CA GLN A 492 11.99 3.52 -53.74
C GLN A 492 11.27 3.32 -55.08
N LYS A 493 11.46 2.18 -55.75
CA LYS A 493 10.75 1.85 -56.99
C LYS A 493 9.23 1.80 -56.77
N MET A 494 8.79 1.18 -55.67
CA MET A 494 7.36 1.09 -55.34
C MET A 494 6.75 2.45 -55.02
N MET A 495 7.46 3.33 -54.29
CA MET A 495 7.00 4.69 -54.00
C MET A 495 6.83 5.52 -55.29
N LYS A 496 7.79 5.43 -56.22
CA LYS A 496 7.68 6.13 -57.52
C LYS A 496 6.47 5.66 -58.34
N LYS A 497 6.18 4.35 -58.30
CA LYS A 497 5.03 3.75 -59.00
C LYS A 497 3.67 4.14 -58.39
N GLN A 498 3.61 4.51 -57.11
CA GLN A 498 2.38 4.98 -56.48
C GLN A 498 2.09 6.47 -56.75
N CYS A 499 3.13 7.26 -57.04
CA CYS A 499 2.99 8.69 -57.36
C CYS A 499 2.78 8.97 -58.86
N SER A 500 3.02 7.99 -59.73
CA SER A 500 2.77 8.07 -61.19
C SER A 500 1.43 7.43 -61.50
#